data_AF-A0A6B2G4N5-F1
#
_entry.id   AF-A0A6B2G4N5-F1
#
_cell.length_a   1.000
_cell.length_b   1.000
_cell.length_c   1.000
_cell.angle_alpha   90.00
_cell.angle_beta   90.00
_cell.angle_gamma   90.00
#
_symmetry.space_group_name_H-M   'P 1'
#
loop_
_entity.id
_entity.type
_entity.pdbx_description
1 polymer ?
#
loop_
_entity_poly.entity_id
_entity_poly.type
_entity_poly.pdbx_seq_one_letter_code
_entity_poly.pdbx_strand_id
1 'polypeptide(L)'
;YRLINFLNNAAKKLCCEVANVPINKEIYVGITNVPVRNKLRELSTAKIGTLMTITGQVVRTRPVYPMLVSATFTCLDCQTLIQNVEQQFRFTQPTICHNPVCQNRRKFLLDLKRSKYVDFQKVRIQETQNEIPRGSIPRSLNVVLRCESVEQAQPGDRCDFVGTLISIPDISKGT
;
A
#
# COMPACT_ATOMS: atom_id res chain seq x y z
N TYR A 1 -4.90 10.01 2.51
CA TYR A 1 -3.77 9.37 1.76
C TYR A 1 -2.44 10.11 1.91
N ARG A 2 -2.28 11.37 1.46
CA ARG A 2 -0.97 12.08 1.43
C ARG A 2 -0.25 12.17 2.78
N LEU A 3 -0.98 12.20 3.89
CA LEU A 3 -0.42 12.36 5.23
C LEU A 3 0.14 11.07 5.84
N ILE A 4 -0.17 9.88 5.27
CA ILE A 4 0.21 8.61 5.91
C ILE A 4 1.72 8.42 5.99
N ASN A 5 2.46 8.88 4.98
CA ASN A 5 3.93 8.82 5.00
C ASN A 5 4.52 9.70 6.10
N PHE A 6 3.92 10.88 6.35
CA PHE A 6 4.34 11.75 7.44
C PHE A 6 4.05 11.13 8.81
N LEU A 7 2.89 10.48 8.97
CA LEU A 7 2.54 9.76 10.20
C LEU A 7 3.50 8.59 10.46
N ASN A 8 3.81 7.79 9.45
CA ASN A 8 4.78 6.70 9.57
C ASN A 8 6.18 7.23 9.94
N ASN A 9 6.63 8.32 9.31
CA ASN A 9 7.91 8.94 9.63
C ASN A 9 7.94 9.53 11.06
N ALA A 10 6.85 10.15 11.51
CA ALA A 10 6.73 10.66 12.87
C ALA A 10 6.74 9.53 13.90
N ALA A 11 5.96 8.47 13.66
CA ALA A 11 5.95 7.27 14.51
C ALA A 11 7.34 6.62 14.55
N LYS A 12 8.04 6.55 13.41
CA LYS A 12 9.40 6.04 13.34
C LYS A 12 10.37 6.82 14.24
N LYS A 13 10.35 8.15 14.16
CA LYS A 13 11.19 9.00 15.03
C LYS A 13 10.90 8.76 16.50
N LEU A 14 9.63 8.77 16.89
CA LEU A 14 9.20 8.53 18.27
C LEU A 14 9.65 7.15 18.79
N CYS A 15 9.47 6.09 18.00
CA CYS A 15 9.88 4.75 18.40
C CYS A 15 11.40 4.59 18.51
N CYS A 16 12.17 5.30 17.68
CA CYS A 16 13.63 5.34 17.81
C CYS A 16 14.04 6.04 19.12
N GLU A 17 13.39 7.15 19.49
CA GLU A 17 13.68 7.90 20.72
C GLU A 17 13.25 7.16 22.00
N VAL A 18 12.06 6.58 22.01
CA VAL A 18 11.44 6.01 23.22
C VAL A 18 11.76 4.53 23.42
N ALA A 19 11.80 3.76 22.33
CA ALA A 19 11.85 2.30 22.38
C ALA A 19 13.16 1.72 21.82
N ASN A 20 14.17 2.56 21.53
CA ASN A 20 15.47 2.17 20.97
C ASN A 20 15.35 1.22 19.76
N VAL A 21 14.30 1.41 18.94
CA VAL A 21 14.08 0.59 17.76
C VAL A 21 15.17 0.89 16.72
N PRO A 22 15.77 -0.14 16.08
CA PRO A 22 16.82 0.09 15.08
C PRO A 22 16.33 0.98 13.94
N ILE A 23 17.16 1.94 13.55
CA ILE A 23 16.86 2.98 12.55
C ILE A 23 16.40 2.41 11.19
N ASN A 24 16.88 1.20 10.88
CA ASN A 24 16.57 0.51 9.63
C ASN A 24 15.19 -0.19 9.64
N LYS A 25 14.53 -0.33 10.79
CA LYS A 25 13.20 -0.94 10.87
C LYS A 25 12.16 0.07 10.38
N GLU A 26 11.33 -0.36 9.43
CA GLU A 26 10.18 0.43 9.00
C GLU A 26 9.03 0.28 9.99
N ILE A 27 8.30 1.37 10.22
CA ILE A 27 7.18 1.43 11.15
C ILE A 27 5.96 1.95 10.41
N TYR A 28 4.84 1.24 10.58
CA TYR A 28 3.58 1.56 9.95
C TYR A 28 2.53 1.83 11.02
N VAL A 29 1.75 2.89 10.85
CA VAL A 29 0.66 3.24 11.76
C VAL A 29 -0.62 2.52 11.31
N GLY A 30 -1.16 1.65 12.16
CA GLY A 30 -2.49 1.08 12.01
C GLY A 30 -3.52 1.92 12.76
N ILE A 31 -4.55 2.39 12.06
CA ILE A 31 -5.65 3.16 12.68
C ILE A 31 -6.84 2.22 12.88
N THR A 32 -7.41 2.23 14.09
CA THR A 32 -8.58 1.45 14.46
C THR A 32 -9.68 2.36 15.00
N ASN A 33 -10.89 1.81 15.21
CA ASN A 33 -12.02 2.52 15.82
C ASN A 33 -12.43 3.84 15.14
N VAL A 34 -12.37 3.89 13.80
CA VAL A 34 -12.85 5.05 13.03
C VAL A 34 -14.38 5.07 13.04
N PRO A 35 -15.03 6.14 13.54
CA PRO A 35 -16.49 6.17 13.73
C PRO A 35 -17.27 6.27 12.41
N VAL A 36 -16.64 6.80 11.36
CA VAL A 36 -17.24 6.93 10.03
C VAL A 36 -17.31 5.56 9.36
N ARG A 37 -18.49 4.94 9.44
CA ARG A 37 -18.80 3.65 8.80
C ARG A 37 -19.57 3.89 7.50
N ASN A 38 -19.17 3.20 6.44
CA ASN A 38 -19.81 3.29 5.14
C ASN A 38 -20.05 1.90 4.55
N LYS A 39 -21.17 1.78 3.84
CA LYS A 39 -21.52 0.56 3.10
C LYS A 39 -20.78 0.52 1.76
N LEU A 40 -20.64 -0.67 1.17
CA LEU A 40 -20.00 -0.82 -0.15
C LEU A 40 -20.69 0.02 -1.24
N ARG A 41 -22.01 0.21 -1.17
CA ARG A 41 -22.78 1.02 -2.15
C ARG A 41 -22.57 2.51 -2.03
N GLU A 42 -22.13 2.99 -0.87
CA GLU A 42 -21.90 4.41 -0.59
C GLU A 42 -20.52 4.89 -1.08
N LEU A 43 -19.68 3.96 -1.56
CA LEU A 43 -18.38 4.26 -2.11
C LEU A 43 -18.54 4.98 -3.45
N SER A 44 -18.09 6.22 -3.47
CA SER A 44 -18.10 7.10 -4.65
C SER A 44 -16.76 7.82 -4.80
N THR A 45 -16.60 8.53 -5.91
CA THR A 45 -15.38 9.33 -6.18
C THR A 45 -15.13 10.40 -5.12
N ALA A 46 -16.18 10.92 -4.47
CA ALA A 46 -16.07 11.90 -3.38
C ALA A 46 -15.42 11.32 -2.12
N LYS A 47 -15.37 9.98 -1.96
CA LYS A 47 -14.76 9.30 -0.81
C LYS A 47 -13.30 8.93 -1.05
N ILE A 48 -12.76 9.15 -2.25
CA ILE A 48 -11.36 8.86 -2.57
C ILE A 48 -10.44 9.68 -1.64
N GLY A 49 -9.45 9.02 -1.04
CA GLY A 49 -8.48 9.67 -0.18
C GLY A 49 -8.92 9.89 1.28
N THR A 50 -10.21 9.68 1.59
CA THR A 50 -10.77 9.78 2.95
C THR A 50 -10.53 8.51 3.77
N LEU A 51 -10.40 8.66 5.08
CA LEU A 51 -10.31 7.54 6.03
C LEU A 51 -11.73 7.10 6.42
N MET A 52 -12.03 5.82 6.28
CA MET A 52 -13.36 5.26 6.55
C MET A 52 -13.27 3.80 6.97
N THR A 53 -14.33 3.32 7.61
CA THR A 53 -14.52 1.91 7.94
C THR A 53 -15.55 1.29 7.00
N ILE A 54 -15.22 0.13 6.42
CA ILE A 54 -16.10 -0.65 5.55
C ILE A 54 -16.25 -2.04 6.15
N THR A 55 -17.49 -2.49 6.33
CA THR A 55 -17.79 -3.86 6.77
C THR A 55 -18.09 -4.73 5.56
N GLY A 56 -17.57 -5.96 5.54
CA GLY A 56 -17.88 -6.91 4.48
C GLY A 56 -17.57 -8.35 4.87
N GLN A 57 -18.15 -9.29 4.14
CA GLN A 57 -17.79 -10.70 4.24
C GLN A 57 -16.62 -11.02 3.32
N VAL A 58 -15.61 -11.71 3.83
CA VAL A 58 -14.45 -12.12 3.06
C VAL A 58 -14.81 -13.31 2.18
N VAL A 59 -14.68 -13.15 0.86
CA VAL A 59 -15.01 -14.19 -0.11
C VAL A 59 -13.76 -15.00 -0.48
N ARG A 60 -12.64 -14.30 -0.69
CA ARG A 60 -11.41 -14.91 -1.16
C ARG A 60 -10.20 -14.10 -0.74
N THR A 61 -9.18 -14.81 -0.26
CA THR A 61 -7.83 -14.28 -0.04
C THR A 61 -6.91 -14.73 -1.17
N ARG A 62 -5.99 -13.86 -1.58
CA ARG A 62 -4.85 -14.22 -2.44
C ARG A 62 -3.64 -14.53 -1.56
N PRO A 63 -2.65 -15.29 -2.06
CA PRO A 63 -1.42 -15.53 -1.33
C PRO A 63 -0.69 -14.21 -1.07
N VAL A 64 0.09 -14.20 0.01
CA VAL A 64 0.98 -13.10 0.37
C VAL A 64 2.15 -13.07 -0.60
N TYR A 65 2.56 -11.86 -1.00
CA TYR A 65 3.79 -11.67 -1.75
C TYR A 65 4.49 -10.36 -1.35
N PRO A 66 5.82 -10.28 -1.50
CA PRO A 66 6.55 -9.05 -1.22
C PRO A 66 6.27 -8.01 -2.31
N MET A 67 5.88 -6.81 -1.90
CA MET A 67 5.71 -5.65 -2.76
C MET A 67 6.88 -4.68 -2.55
N LEU A 68 7.55 -4.30 -3.64
CA LEU A 68 8.58 -3.27 -3.63
C LEU A 68 7.93 -1.89 -3.36
N VAL A 69 8.30 -1.24 -2.26
CA VAL A 69 7.77 0.08 -1.87
C VAL A 69 8.75 1.21 -2.11
N SER A 70 10.05 0.92 -1.96
CA SER A 70 11.13 1.87 -2.19
C SER A 70 12.31 1.13 -2.79
N ALA A 71 12.69 1.53 -3.99
CA ALA A 71 13.76 0.91 -4.74
C ALA A 71 15.09 1.65 -4.49
N THR A 72 16.17 0.87 -4.44
CA THR A 72 17.54 1.38 -4.53
C THR A 72 18.10 0.95 -5.88
N PHE A 73 18.64 1.89 -6.65
CA PHE A 73 19.23 1.63 -7.95
C PHE A 73 20.72 1.94 -7.95
N THR A 74 21.50 1.14 -8.67
CA THR A 74 22.89 1.41 -8.99
C THR A 74 22.99 1.97 -10.40
N CYS A 75 23.60 3.15 -10.55
CA CYS A 75 23.91 3.71 -11.85
C CYS A 75 25.00 2.87 -12.53
N LEU A 76 24.75 2.36 -13.73
CA LEU A 76 25.74 1.50 -14.41
C LEU A 76 26.96 2.26 -14.93
N ASP A 77 26.83 3.56 -15.22
CA ASP A 77 27.93 4.36 -15.77
C ASP A 77 28.90 4.85 -14.68
N CYS A 78 28.41 5.35 -13.53
CA CYS A 78 29.24 5.92 -12.46
C CYS A 78 29.18 5.15 -11.12
N GLN A 79 28.50 4.00 -11.07
CA GLN A 79 28.33 3.15 -9.88
C GLN A 79 27.70 3.85 -8.65
N THR A 80 27.16 5.06 -8.83
CA THR A 80 26.50 5.80 -7.75
C THR A 80 25.18 5.13 -7.37
N LEU A 81 24.93 5.00 -6.07
CA LEU A 81 23.69 4.48 -5.51
C LEU A 81 22.62 5.58 -5.44
N ILE A 82 21.45 5.29 -5.98
CA ILE A 82 20.26 6.13 -5.96
C ILE A 82 19.24 5.42 -5.06
N GLN A 83 19.15 5.87 -3.82
CA GLN A 83 18.29 5.27 -2.80
C GLN A 83 16.94 5.98 -2.73
N ASN A 84 15.96 5.32 -2.10
CA ASN A 84 14.64 5.88 -1.77
C ASN A 84 13.80 6.30 -3.00
N VAL A 85 13.91 5.58 -4.11
CA VAL A 85 13.04 5.80 -5.27
C VAL A 85 11.68 5.15 -5.00
N GLU A 86 10.67 5.97 -4.68
CA GLU A 86 9.32 5.52 -4.38
C GLU A 86 8.71 4.71 -5.53
N GLN A 87 8.04 3.60 -5.19
CA GLN A 87 7.32 2.78 -6.15
C GLN A 87 5.81 2.93 -5.91
N GLN A 88 5.09 3.40 -6.92
CA GLN A 88 3.65 3.65 -6.83
C GLN A 88 2.91 2.89 -7.93
N PHE A 89 2.41 1.69 -7.60
CA PHE A 89 1.61 0.81 -8.48
C PHE A 89 2.25 0.37 -9.80
N ARG A 90 3.43 0.91 -10.15
CA ARG A 90 4.25 0.53 -11.30
C ARG A 90 5.72 0.57 -10.92
N PHE A 91 6.51 -0.22 -11.64
CA PHE A 91 7.95 -0.14 -11.56
C PHE A 91 8.42 1.21 -12.11
N THR A 92 9.08 1.99 -11.26
CA THR A 92 9.52 3.35 -11.57
C THR A 92 11.03 3.41 -11.40
N GLN A 93 11.74 3.65 -12.50
CA GLN A 93 13.18 3.88 -12.51
C GLN A 93 13.48 5.37 -12.33
N PRO A 94 14.64 5.72 -11.74
CA PRO A 94 15.10 7.10 -11.73
C PRO A 94 15.35 7.58 -13.16
N THR A 95 15.09 8.85 -13.43
CA THR A 95 15.26 9.46 -14.75
C THR A 95 16.61 10.17 -14.90
N ILE A 96 17.27 10.49 -13.77
CA ILE A 96 18.51 11.25 -13.71
C ILE A 96 19.38 10.65 -12.60
N CYS A 97 20.69 10.53 -12.85
CA CYS A 97 21.64 10.16 -11.82
C CYS A 97 21.84 11.30 -10.81
N HIS A 98 21.93 11.00 -9.52
CA HIS A 98 22.24 12.01 -8.50
C HIS A 98 23.68 12.56 -8.58
N ASN A 99 24.57 11.85 -9.28
CA ASN A 99 25.93 12.32 -9.49
C ASN A 99 25.93 13.43 -10.58
N PRO A 100 26.31 14.68 -10.25
CA PRO A 100 26.23 15.81 -11.18
C PRO A 100 27.15 15.67 -12.40
N VAL A 101 28.21 14.86 -12.31
CA VAL A 101 29.10 14.60 -13.47
C VAL A 101 28.62 13.44 -14.35
N CYS A 102 27.58 12.70 -13.93
CA CYS A 102 27.07 11.56 -14.67
C CYS A 102 25.90 11.97 -15.57
N GLN A 103 26.03 11.73 -16.88
CA GLN A 103 24.97 12.01 -17.85
C GLN A 103 23.98 10.86 -18.07
N ASN A 104 24.07 9.79 -17.28
CA ASN A 104 23.19 8.63 -17.41
C ASN A 104 21.74 8.97 -17.05
N ARG A 105 20.81 8.56 -17.93
CA ARG A 105 19.36 8.77 -17.76
C ARG A 105 18.52 7.50 -17.88
N ARG A 106 19.13 6.34 -18.18
CA ARG A 106 18.39 5.10 -18.49
C ARG A 106 18.99 3.85 -17.89
N LYS A 107 20.31 3.79 -17.73
CA LYS A 107 21.02 2.57 -17.33
C LYS A 107 21.09 2.45 -15.81
N PHE A 108 19.99 2.03 -15.21
CA PHE A 108 19.88 1.83 -13.76
C PHE A 108 19.57 0.38 -13.45
N LEU A 109 20.40 -0.25 -12.62
CA LEU A 109 20.20 -1.61 -12.15
C LEU A 109 19.56 -1.58 -10.77
N LEU A 110 18.48 -2.33 -10.57
CA LEU A 110 17.83 -2.45 -9.26
C LEU A 110 18.71 -3.27 -8.31
N ASP A 111 19.04 -2.71 -7.15
CA ASP A 111 19.66 -3.45 -6.05
C ASP A 111 18.56 -4.06 -5.17
N LEU A 112 18.32 -5.35 -5.35
CA LEU A 112 17.31 -6.11 -4.59
C LEU A 112 17.61 -6.16 -3.08
N LYS A 113 18.88 -6.15 -2.68
CA LYS A 113 19.27 -6.31 -1.27
C LYS A 113 19.08 -5.03 -0.47
N ARG A 114 19.32 -3.88 -1.11
CA ARG A 114 19.16 -2.55 -0.49
C ARG A 114 17.79 -1.93 -0.72
N SER A 115 16.92 -2.60 -1.47
CA SER A 115 15.55 -2.17 -1.70
C SER A 115 14.64 -2.57 -0.53
N LYS A 116 13.56 -1.83 -0.34
CA LYS A 116 12.59 -2.05 0.73
C LYS A 116 11.34 -2.71 0.17
N TYR A 117 10.93 -3.79 0.83
CA TYR A 117 9.75 -4.57 0.52
C TYR A 117 8.79 -4.57 1.69
N VAL A 118 7.51 -4.75 1.39
CA VAL A 118 6.45 -4.92 2.38
C VAL A 118 5.59 -6.12 2.01
N ASP A 119 5.06 -6.83 3.00
CA ASP A 119 4.06 -7.85 2.74
C ASP A 119 2.81 -7.23 2.15
N PHE A 120 2.31 -7.86 1.10
CA PHE A 120 1.11 -7.42 0.38
C PHE A 120 0.17 -8.59 0.23
N GLN A 121 -1.11 -8.34 0.47
CA GLN A 121 -2.18 -9.29 0.23
C GLN A 121 -3.40 -8.60 -0.35
N LYS A 122 -4.01 -9.24 -1.35
CA LYS A 122 -5.29 -8.79 -1.92
C LYS A 122 -6.41 -9.69 -1.46
N VAL A 123 -7.42 -9.10 -0.84
CA VAL A 123 -8.60 -9.79 -0.32
C VAL A 123 -9.83 -9.28 -1.06
N ARG A 124 -10.71 -10.19 -1.47
CA ARG A 124 -12.01 -9.84 -2.06
C ARG A 124 -13.08 -9.95 -0.99
N ILE A 125 -13.80 -8.85 -0.78
CA ILE A 125 -14.92 -8.76 0.15
C ILE A 125 -16.23 -8.57 -0.59
N GLN A 126 -17.34 -8.89 0.06
CA GLN A 126 -18.69 -8.77 -0.45
C GLN A 126 -19.60 -8.11 0.57
N GLU A 127 -20.67 -7.48 0.07
CA GLU A 127 -21.74 -6.92 0.90
C GLU A 127 -22.26 -7.95 1.92
N THR A 128 -22.54 -7.50 3.14
CA THR A 128 -23.19 -8.35 4.14
C THR A 128 -24.66 -8.56 3.77
N GLN A 129 -25.25 -9.72 4.10
CA GLN A 129 -26.63 -10.06 3.71
C GLN A 129 -27.66 -8.99 4.11
N ASN A 130 -27.45 -8.33 5.25
CA ASN A 130 -28.34 -7.30 5.78
C ASN A 130 -28.32 -5.99 4.97
N GLU A 131 -27.30 -5.79 4.12
CA GLU A 131 -27.13 -4.58 3.32
C GLU A 131 -27.58 -4.74 1.86
N ILE A 132 -27.93 -5.96 1.44
CA ILE A 132 -28.31 -6.26 0.06
C ILE A 132 -29.77 -5.83 -0.16
N PRO A 133 -30.05 -4.89 -1.09
CA PRO A 133 -31.43 -4.53 -1.44
C PRO A 133 -32.17 -5.71 -2.08
N ARG A 134 -33.49 -5.78 -1.88
CA ARG A 134 -34.32 -6.83 -2.49
C ARG A 134 -34.18 -6.81 -4.02
N GLY A 135 -34.00 -7.99 -4.60
CA GLY A 135 -33.84 -8.17 -6.05
C GLY A 135 -32.47 -7.73 -6.61
N SER A 136 -31.50 -7.36 -5.76
CA SER A 136 -30.15 -7.00 -6.20
C SER A 136 -29.15 -8.12 -5.99
N ILE A 137 -28.16 -8.19 -6.89
CA ILE A 137 -26.96 -9.00 -6.70
C ILE A 137 -26.01 -8.27 -5.73
N PRO A 138 -25.38 -8.99 -4.79
CA PRO A 138 -24.38 -8.41 -3.89
C PRO A 138 -23.16 -7.86 -4.64
N ARG A 139 -22.74 -6.64 -4.27
CA ARG A 139 -21.50 -6.04 -4.77
C ARG A 139 -20.29 -6.60 -4.04
N SER A 140 -19.14 -6.52 -4.71
CA SER A 140 -17.85 -6.93 -4.15
C SER A 140 -16.78 -5.88 -4.41
N LEU A 141 -15.80 -5.82 -3.53
CA LEU A 141 -14.67 -4.89 -3.58
C LEU A 141 -13.37 -5.65 -3.30
N ASN A 142 -12.27 -5.16 -3.83
CA ASN A 142 -10.94 -5.63 -3.43
C ASN A 142 -10.37 -4.72 -2.34
N VAL A 143 -9.95 -5.32 -1.24
CA VAL A 143 -9.19 -4.67 -0.18
C VAL A 143 -7.73 -5.10 -0.30
N VAL A 144 -6.82 -4.16 -0.10
CA VAL A 144 -5.38 -4.41 -0.04
C VAL A 144 -4.94 -4.33 1.40
N LEU A 145 -4.40 -5.42 1.92
CA LEU A 145 -3.79 -5.51 3.24
C LEU A 145 -2.28 -5.42 3.07
N ARG A 146 -1.61 -4.78 4.03
CA ARG A 146 -0.17 -4.58 4.05
C ARG A 146 0.40 -4.84 5.44
N CYS A 147 1.67 -5.20 5.50
CA CYS A 147 2.39 -5.40 6.75
C CYS A 147 1.68 -6.45 7.65
N GLU A 148 1.62 -6.20 8.96
CA GLU A 148 1.03 -7.09 9.96
C GLU A 148 -0.48 -7.34 9.77
N SER A 149 -1.19 -6.55 8.95
CA SER A 149 -2.61 -6.80 8.64
C SER A 149 -2.82 -7.95 7.66
N VAL A 150 -1.77 -8.44 7.03
CA VAL A 150 -1.81 -9.58 6.12
C VAL A 150 -2.16 -10.87 6.88
N GLU A 151 -2.93 -11.77 6.25
CA GLU A 151 -3.39 -13.05 6.80
C GLU A 151 -4.32 -12.97 8.02
N GLN A 152 -4.68 -11.77 8.48
CA GLN A 152 -5.64 -11.60 9.57
C GLN A 152 -7.09 -11.91 9.19
N ALA A 153 -7.44 -11.74 7.91
CA ALA A 153 -8.79 -11.96 7.40
C ALA A 153 -8.86 -13.28 6.63
N GLN A 154 -9.78 -14.19 7.00
CA GLN A 154 -9.95 -15.50 6.35
C GLN A 154 -11.27 -15.59 5.57
N PRO A 155 -11.35 -16.43 4.52
CA PRO A 155 -12.59 -16.66 3.78
C PRO A 155 -13.75 -17.09 4.71
N GLY A 156 -14.89 -16.44 4.58
CA GLY A 156 -16.08 -16.65 5.42
C GLY A 156 -16.25 -15.60 6.52
N ASP A 157 -15.16 -14.97 6.97
CA ASP A 157 -15.18 -14.01 8.06
C ASP A 157 -15.97 -12.74 7.71
N ARG A 158 -16.60 -12.15 8.72
CA ARG A 158 -17.14 -10.79 8.66
C ARG A 158 -16.14 -9.86 9.35
N CYS A 159 -15.51 -8.99 8.58
CA CYS A 159 -14.48 -8.09 9.09
C CYS A 159 -14.85 -6.61 8.86
N ASP A 160 -14.41 -5.76 9.77
CA ASP A 160 -14.43 -4.31 9.63
C ASP A 160 -13.04 -3.84 9.14
N PHE A 161 -12.99 -3.32 7.91
CA PHE A 161 -11.76 -2.82 7.29
C PHE A 161 -11.68 -1.31 7.46
N VAL A 162 -10.62 -0.86 8.13
CA VAL A 162 -10.31 0.57 8.26
C VAL A 162 -9.26 0.94 7.22
N GLY A 163 -9.56 1.93 6.36
CA GLY A 163 -8.64 2.30 5.31
C GLY A 163 -9.10 3.48 4.46
N THR A 164 -8.50 3.58 3.28
CA THR A 164 -8.77 4.67 2.33
C THR A 164 -9.09 4.12 0.96
N LEU A 165 -10.15 4.63 0.35
CA LEU A 165 -10.47 4.34 -1.06
C LEU A 165 -9.42 5.00 -1.96
N ILE A 166 -8.82 4.20 -2.84
CA ILE A 166 -7.80 4.65 -3.80
C ILE A 166 -8.23 4.35 -5.23
N SER A 167 -7.80 5.20 -6.15
CA SER A 167 -7.87 4.92 -7.59
C SER A 167 -6.61 4.16 -8.01
N ILE A 168 -6.78 3.07 -8.76
CA ILE A 168 -5.68 2.29 -9.32
C ILE A 168 -5.64 2.58 -10.82
N PRO A 169 -4.54 3.16 -11.34
CA PRO A 169 -4.41 3.41 -12.78
C PRO A 169 -4.28 2.08 -13.53
N ASP A 170 -4.86 2.02 -14.73
CA ASP A 170 -4.67 0.89 -15.62
C ASP A 170 -3.27 0.96 -16.24
N ILE A 171 -2.38 0.10 -15.74
CA ILE A 171 -0.97 0.03 -16.15
C ILE A 171 -0.76 -0.89 -17.37
N SER A 172 -1.81 -1.49 -17.92
CA SER A 172 -1.70 -2.38 -19.10
C SER A 172 -1.32 -1.65 -20.40
N LYS A 173 -1.43 -0.33 -20.45
CA LYS A 173 -1.22 0.49 -21.66
C LYS A 173 0.16 1.15 -21.78
N GLY A 174 1.15 0.71 -21.02
CA GLY A 174 2.50 1.29 -21.01
C GLY A 174 3.59 0.26 -21.30
N THR A 175 3.70 -0.15 -22.56
CA THR A 175 4.90 -0.76 -23.15
C THR A 175 5.37 0.11 -24.29
#